data_AF-A0AA88YI88-F1
#
_entry.id   AF-A0AA88YI88-F1
#
_cell.length_a   1.000
_cell.length_b   1.000
_cell.length_c   1.000
_cell.angle_alpha   90.00
_cell.angle_beta   90.00
_cell.angle_gamma   90.00
#
_symmetry.space_group_name_H-M   'P 1'
#
loop_
_entity.id
_entity.type
_entity.pdbx_description
1 polymer ?
#
loop_
_entity_poly.entity_id
_entity_poly.type
_entity_poly.pdbx_seq_one_letter_code
_entity_poly.pdbx_strand_id
1 'polypeptide(L)' 'MYCMTGPDEWWALLHFRLFFASRLLHTICYLTPIRQPSRALMFTIGTVVNISMGVAVLRAGKY' A
#
# COMPACT_ATOMS: atom_id res chain seq x y z
N MET A 1 3.78 -0.62 -13.83
CA MET A 1 2.67 0.33 -14.06
C MET A 1 2.90 1.66 -13.33
N TYR A 2 2.89 1.75 -11.99
CA TYR A 2 3.04 3.05 -11.29
C TYR A 2 4.37 3.79 -11.56
N CYS A 3 5.54 3.12 -11.55
CA CYS A 3 6.81 3.81 -11.85
C CYS A 3 6.88 4.40 -13.27
N MET A 4 6.09 3.85 -14.20
CA MET A 4 6.07 4.31 -15.60
C MET A 4 5.21 5.56 -15.77
N THR A 5 4.43 5.99 -14.77
CA THR A 5 3.61 7.21 -14.86
C THR A 5 4.40 8.48 -14.56
N GLY A 6 5.71 8.38 -14.34
CA GLY A 6 6.57 9.50 -13.92
C GLY A 6 6.19 10.10 -12.57
N PRO A 7 5.89 9.29 -11.52
CA PRO A 7 5.66 9.85 -10.20
C PRO A 7 6.98 10.40 -9.62
N ASP A 8 6.85 11.38 -8.75
CA ASP A 8 7.98 11.86 -7.95
C ASP A 8 8.59 10.70 -7.13
N GLU A 9 9.92 10.64 -7.12
CA GLU A 9 10.68 9.50 -6.58
C GLU A 9 10.42 9.28 -5.09
N TRP A 10 10.38 10.37 -4.31
CA TRP A 10 10.14 10.31 -2.88
C TRP A 10 8.75 9.72 -2.60
N TRP A 11 7.73 10.19 -3.30
CA TRP A 11 6.37 9.69 -3.16
C TRP A 11 6.26 8.23 -3.59
N ALA A 12 6.93 7.80 -4.66
CA ALA A 12 6.90 6.42 -5.10
C ALA A 12 7.53 5.47 -4.08
N LEU A 13 8.70 5.82 -3.55
CA LEU A 13 9.36 5.03 -2.51
C LEU A 13 8.51 4.96 -1.23
N LEU A 14 7.84 6.06 -0.87
CA LEU A 14 6.95 6.07 0.31
C LEU A 14 5.78 5.10 0.14
N HIS A 15 5.11 5.06 -1.02
CA HIS A 15 4.03 4.11 -1.29
C HIS A 15 4.54 2.66 -1.18
N PHE A 16 5.70 2.35 -1.77
CA PHE A 16 6.25 1.00 -1.68
C PHE A 16 6.63 0.59 -0.27
N ARG A 17 7.27 1.49 0.49
CA ARG A 17 7.65 1.25 1.89
C ARG A 17 6.42 1.05 2.77
N LEU A 18 5.40 1.90 2.62
CA LEU A 18 4.19 1.81 3.42
C LEU A 18 3.39 0.54 3.10
N PHE A 19 3.28 0.18 1.81
CA PHE A 19 2.66 -1.08 1.41
C PHE A 19 3.41 -2.29 1.97
N PHE A 20 4.74 -2.32 1.86
CA PHE A 20 5.56 -3.40 2.41
C PHE A 20 5.39 -3.52 3.92
N ALA A 21 5.49 -2.42 4.66
CA ALA A 21 5.31 -2.40 6.11
C ALA A 21 3.90 -2.87 6.51
N SER A 22 2.86 -2.40 5.83
CA SER A 22 1.47 -2.84 6.06
C SER A 22 1.33 -4.35 5.86
N ARG A 23 1.87 -4.92 4.79
CA ARG A 23 1.79 -6.37 4.51
C ARG A 23 2.56 -7.19 5.54
N LEU A 24 3.76 -6.73 5.92
CA LEU A 24 4.56 -7.40 6.94
C LEU A 24 3.85 -7.40 8.30
N LEU A 25 3.37 -6.23 8.74
CA LEU A 25 2.63 -6.10 10.01
C LEU A 25 1.30 -6.86 9.96
N HIS A 26 0.61 -6.90 8.82
CA HIS A 26 -0.60 -7.69 8.66
C HIS A 26 -0.31 -9.18 8.87
N THR A 27 0.76 -9.71 8.26
CA THR A 27 1.19 -11.11 8.45
C THR A 27 1.57 -11.38 9.92
N ILE A 28 2.32 -10.47 10.56
CA ILE A 28 2.67 -10.60 11.98
C ILE A 28 1.39 -10.63 12.83
N CYS A 29 0.45 -9.71 12.60
CA CYS A 29 -0.84 -9.68 13.30
C CYS A 29 -1.70 -10.93 13.03
N TYR A 30 -1.51 -11.59 11.90
CA TYR A 30 -2.20 -12.83 11.56
C TYR A 30 -1.64 -14.02 12.34
N LEU A 31 -0.31 -14.12 12.44
CA LEU A 31 0.40 -15.22 13.10
C LEU A 31 0.44 -15.09 14.63
N THR A 32 0.40 -13.85 15.15
CA THR A 32 0.37 -13.58 16.59
C THR A 32 -1.08 -13.34 17.06
N PRO A 33 -1.43 -13.68 18.31
CA PRO A 33 -2.74 -13.41 18.87
C PRO A 33 -2.89 -11.93 19.29
N ILE A 34 -2.54 -11.00 18.41
CA ILE A 34 -2.78 -9.58 18.64
C ILE A 34 -4.30 -9.34 18.60
N ARG A 35 -4.80 -8.64 19.62
CA ARG A 35 -6.21 -8.27 19.75
C ARG A 35 -6.69 -7.54 18.49
N GLN A 36 -7.81 -7.99 17.93
CA GLN A 36 -8.52 -7.27 16.88
C GLN A 36 -8.78 -5.83 17.37
N PRO A 37 -8.58 -4.79 16.54
CA PRO A 37 -8.78 -4.77 15.09
C PRO A 37 -7.49 -4.63 14.25
N SER A 38 -6.31 -4.91 14.84
CA SER A 38 -5.01 -4.71 14.20
C SER A 38 -4.90 -5.30 12.78
N ARG A 39 -5.43 -6.51 12.58
CA ARG A 39 -5.45 -7.19 11.27
C ARG A 39 -6.18 -6.38 10.21
N ALA A 40 -7.41 -5.95 10.54
CA ALA A 40 -8.24 -5.17 9.62
C ALA A 40 -7.58 -3.82 9.32
N LEU A 41 -7.05 -3.14 10.33
CA LEU A 41 -6.34 -1.87 10.14
C LEU A 41 -5.14 -2.01 9.21
N MET A 42 -4.28 -3.00 9.43
CA MET A 42 -3.11 -3.22 8.57
C MET A 42 -3.50 -3.58 7.14
N PHE A 43 -4.60 -4.32 6.94
CA PHE A 43 -5.14 -4.59 5.61
C PHE A 43 -5.67 -3.32 4.93
N THR A 44 -6.47 -2.52 5.64
CA THR A 44 -7.05 -1.28 5.12
C THR A 44 -5.96 -0.29 4.69
N ILE A 45 -4.90 -0.13 5.48
CA ILE A 45 -3.76 0.74 5.12
C ILE A 45 -3.15 0.29 3.78
N GLY A 46 -2.88 -1.01 3.62
CA GLY A 46 -2.32 -1.54 2.37
C GLY A 46 -3.26 -1.36 1.16
N THR A 47 -4.57 -1.51 1.38
CA THR A 47 -5.59 -1.28 0.34
C THR A 47 -5.66 0.19 -0.06
N VAL A 48 -5.59 1.14 0.88
CA VAL A 48 -5.59 2.59 0.58
C VAL A 48 -4.39 2.97 -0.27
N VAL A 49 -3.21 2.43 0.03
CA VAL A 49 -1.99 2.66 -0.77
C VAL A 49 -2.14 2.13 -2.20
N ASN A 50 -2.72 0.95 -2.37
CA ASN A 50 -3.01 0.40 -3.70
C ASN A 50 -4.04 1.23 -4.48
N ILE A 51 -5.10 1.71 -3.82
CA ILE A 51 -6.09 2.58 -4.44
C ILE A 51 -5.43 3.89 -4.88
N SER A 52 -4.58 4.49 -4.04
CA SER A 52 -3.82 5.71 -4.39
C SER A 52 -2.99 5.51 -5.67
N MET A 53 -2.16 4.48 -5.71
CA MET A 53 -1.34 4.17 -6.89
C MET A 53 -2.20 3.82 -8.11
N GLY A 54 -3.29 3.08 -7.92
CA GLY A 54 -4.22 2.71 -8.99
C GLY A 54 -4.89 3.93 -9.61
N VAL A 55 -5.40 4.86 -8.79
CA VAL A 55 -5.97 6.13 -9.25
C VAL A 55 -4.93 6.97 -9.99
N ALA A 56 -3.70 7.02 -9.49
CA ALA A 56 -2.62 7.72 -10.18
C ALA A 56 -2.31 7.13 -11.56
N VAL A 57 -2.32 5.79 -11.69
CA VAL A 57 -2.17 5.11 -12.99
C VAL A 57 -3.33 5.42 -13.92
N LEU A 58 -4.57 5.35 -13.43
CA LEU A 58 -5.76 5.66 -14.23
C LEU A 58 -5.75 7.12 -14.71
N ARG A 59 -5.36 8.07 -13.84
CA ARG A 59 -5.23 9.49 -14.19
C ARG A 59 -4.12 9.76 -15.20
N ALA A 60 -3.03 8.99 -15.15
CA ALA A 60 -1.95 9.11 -16.11
C ALA A 60 -2.33 8.62 -17.52
N GLY A 61 -3.48 7.96 -17.68
CA GLY A 61 -4.02 7.58 -19.00
C GLY A 61 -3.13 6.62 -19.79
N LYS A 62 -2.23 5.90 -19.11
CA LYS A 62 -1.39 4.86 -19.73
C LYS A 62 -2.16 3.54 -19.72
N TYR A 63 -3.06 3.40 -20.67
CA TYR A 63 -3.69 2.13 -21.06
C TYR A 63 -2.78 1.41 -22.06
#